data_AF-A0A0M9ZVI0-F1
#
_entry.id   AF-A0A0M9ZVI0-F1
#
_cell.length_a   1.000
_cell.length_b   1.000
_cell.length_c   1.000
_cell.angle_alpha   90.00
_cell.angle_beta   90.00
_cell.angle_gamma   90.00
#
_symmetry.space_group_name_H-M   'P 1'
#
loop_
_entity.id
_entity.type
_entity.pdbx_description
1 polymer ?
#
loop_
_entity_poly.entity_id
_entity_poly.type
_entity_poly.pdbx_seq_one_letter_code
_entity_poly.pdbx_strand_id
1 'polypeptide(L)'
;MRSSPETTTRTTGAHRAHRGAREARDARREARENREEKEARDRAAARTVAQRTPARYEPYLDGLFTYCLSVLCDHDTATAALGEVLALAERRGHRAPGAPGDLRAWLYALARWACLRKLAEAKQKRQATHAAGRGGAGGAGK
;
A
#
# COMPACT_ATOMS: atom_id res chain seq x y z
N MET A 1 -63.05 -55.70 19.72
CA MET A 1 -61.84 -55.27 20.47
C MET A 1 -60.84 -54.69 19.48
N ARG A 2 -60.25 -53.53 19.83
CA ARG A 2 -59.66 -52.54 18.91
C ARG A 2 -58.14 -52.78 18.78
N SER A 3 -57.66 -52.86 17.54
CA SER A 3 -56.22 -52.97 17.23
C SER A 3 -55.57 -51.60 17.08
N SER A 4 -54.44 -51.42 17.79
CA SER A 4 -53.26 -50.54 17.57
C SER A 4 -53.45 -49.02 17.45
N PRO A 5 -52.40 -48.16 17.56
CA PRO A 5 -50.95 -48.45 17.66
C PRO A 5 -50.22 -47.69 18.79
N GLU A 6 -48.95 -47.99 19.03
CA GLU A 6 -47.90 -46.96 19.18
C GLU A 6 -46.50 -47.60 19.26
N THR A 7 -45.89 -47.71 18.09
CA THR A 7 -44.47 -47.98 17.93
C THR A 7 -43.68 -46.72 18.26
N THR A 8 -43.17 -46.58 19.48
CA THR A 8 -42.10 -45.61 19.75
C THR A 8 -40.76 -46.33 19.71
N THR A 9 -40.17 -46.38 18.51
CA THR A 9 -38.78 -46.81 18.29
C THR A 9 -37.84 -45.80 18.92
N ARG A 10 -37.54 -46.03 20.19
CA ARG A 10 -36.50 -45.35 20.96
C ARG A 10 -35.14 -46.00 20.64
N THR A 11 -34.49 -45.63 19.54
CA THR A 11 -33.04 -45.91 19.31
C THR A 11 -32.51 -44.99 18.22
N THR A 12 -32.23 -43.70 18.51
CA THR A 12 -31.43 -42.83 17.61
C THR A 12 -30.73 -41.68 18.35
N GLY A 13 -30.26 -41.91 19.58
CA GLY A 13 -29.54 -40.89 20.36
C GLY A 13 -28.04 -40.85 20.06
N ALA A 14 -27.38 -42.01 20.06
CA ALA A 14 -25.93 -42.12 19.92
C ALA A 14 -25.44 -41.73 18.50
N HIS A 15 -26.11 -42.22 17.46
CA HIS A 15 -25.77 -41.85 16.07
C HIS A 15 -26.04 -40.37 15.76
N ARG A 16 -27.01 -39.74 16.43
CA ARG A 16 -27.31 -38.30 16.27
C ARG A 16 -26.21 -37.43 16.89
N ALA A 17 -25.69 -37.80 18.06
CA ALA A 17 -24.60 -37.06 18.72
C ALA A 17 -23.29 -37.15 17.91
N HIS A 18 -22.93 -38.33 17.40
CA HIS A 18 -21.77 -38.49 16.54
C HIS A 18 -21.93 -37.80 15.18
N ARG A 19 -23.14 -37.82 14.60
CA ARG A 19 -23.48 -37.09 13.38
C ARG A 19 -23.38 -35.58 13.58
N GLY A 20 -23.97 -35.03 14.66
CA GLY A 20 -23.89 -33.60 14.97
C GLY A 20 -22.46 -33.12 15.27
N ALA A 21 -21.63 -33.97 15.88
CA ALA A 21 -20.21 -33.66 16.08
C ALA A 21 -19.40 -33.66 14.78
N ARG A 22 -19.76 -34.50 13.79
CA ARG A 22 -19.20 -34.44 12.43
C ARG A 22 -19.67 -33.21 11.69
N GLU A 23 -20.97 -32.94 11.66
CA GLU A 23 -21.57 -31.76 11.02
C GLU A 23 -20.98 -30.44 11.56
N ALA A 24 -20.76 -30.34 12.88
CA ALA A 24 -20.12 -29.16 13.47
C ALA A 24 -18.63 -29.01 13.10
N ARG A 25 -17.92 -30.12 12.84
CA ARG A 25 -16.53 -30.10 12.35
C ARG A 25 -16.48 -29.70 10.88
N ASP A 26 -17.41 -30.21 10.08
CA ASP A 26 -17.52 -29.91 8.65
C ASP A 26 -17.88 -28.42 8.44
N ALA A 27 -18.85 -27.89 9.18
CA ALA A 27 -19.20 -26.47 9.15
C ALA A 27 -18.04 -25.54 9.56
N ARG A 28 -17.21 -25.96 10.54
CA ARG A 28 -16.00 -25.21 10.92
C ARG A 28 -14.91 -25.26 9.84
N ARG A 29 -14.81 -26.36 9.10
CA ARG A 29 -13.90 -26.50 7.97
C ARG A 29 -14.32 -25.60 6.82
N GLU A 30 -15.59 -25.62 6.45
CA GLU A 30 -16.17 -24.76 5.41
C GLU A 30 -16.04 -23.26 5.75
N ALA A 31 -16.27 -22.88 7.01
CA ALA A 31 -16.10 -21.50 7.44
C ALA A 31 -14.64 -21.01 7.35
N ARG A 32 -13.66 -21.91 7.58
CA ARG A 32 -12.24 -21.59 7.37
C ARG A 32 -11.92 -21.44 5.89
N GLU A 33 -12.41 -22.35 5.05
CA GLU A 33 -12.21 -22.33 3.60
C GLU A 33 -12.79 -21.04 2.98
N ASN A 34 -14.02 -20.68 3.33
CA ASN A 34 -14.65 -19.42 2.88
C ASN A 34 -13.89 -18.16 3.34
N ARG A 35 -13.29 -18.19 4.54
CA ARG A 35 -12.46 -17.09 5.04
C ARG A 35 -11.16 -16.99 4.26
N GLU A 36 -10.50 -18.12 4.01
CA GLU A 36 -9.26 -18.18 3.23
C GLU A 36 -9.48 -17.73 1.78
N GLU A 37 -10.58 -18.15 1.15
CA GLU A 37 -10.98 -17.69 -0.18
C GLU A 37 -11.24 -16.18 -0.22
N LYS A 38 -11.93 -15.64 0.80
CA LYS A 38 -12.17 -14.20 0.91
C LYS A 38 -10.86 -13.43 1.07
N GLU A 39 -9.96 -13.89 1.94
CA GLU A 39 -8.64 -13.28 2.13
C GLU A 39 -7.78 -13.36 0.85
N ALA A 40 -7.86 -14.47 0.10
CA ALA A 40 -7.20 -14.61 -1.19
C ALA A 40 -7.78 -13.64 -2.23
N ARG A 41 -9.11 -13.44 -2.26
CA ARG A 41 -9.79 -12.48 -3.12
C ARG A 41 -9.42 -11.04 -2.77
N ASP A 42 -9.39 -10.69 -1.48
CA ASP A 42 -8.99 -9.37 -1.00
C ASP A 42 -7.52 -9.08 -1.35
N ARG A 43 -6.64 -10.08 -1.24
CA ARG A 43 -5.23 -9.99 -1.66
C ARG A 43 -5.10 -9.84 -3.18
N ALA A 44 -5.94 -10.52 -3.96
CA ALA A 44 -5.99 -10.37 -5.41
C ALA A 44 -6.53 -8.98 -5.82
N ALA A 45 -7.54 -8.47 -5.12
CA ALA A 45 -8.06 -7.12 -5.32
C ALA A 45 -7.00 -6.05 -4.99
N ALA A 46 -6.28 -6.20 -3.88
CA ALA A 46 -5.16 -5.32 -3.53
C ALA A 46 -4.05 -5.34 -4.59
N ARG A 47 -3.70 -6.54 -5.10
CA ARG A 47 -2.72 -6.70 -6.18
C ARG A 47 -3.16 -6.07 -7.50
N THR A 48 -4.42 -6.24 -7.89
CA THR A 48 -4.94 -5.64 -9.13
C THR A 48 -5.03 -4.12 -9.04
N VAL A 49 -5.37 -3.55 -7.89
CA VAL A 49 -5.29 -2.10 -7.65
C VAL A 49 -3.84 -1.64 -7.73
N ALA A 50 -2.93 -2.30 -7.02
CA ALA A 50 -1.51 -1.97 -7.04
C ALA A 50 -0.83 -2.17 -8.41
N GLN A 51 -1.39 -2.98 -9.31
CA GLN A 51 -0.94 -3.13 -10.70
C GLN A 51 -1.62 -2.15 -11.67
N ARG A 52 -2.87 -1.76 -11.38
CA ARG A 52 -3.60 -0.75 -12.17
C ARG A 52 -3.02 0.64 -11.97
N THR A 53 -2.43 0.92 -10.82
CA THR A 53 -1.78 2.20 -10.55
C THR A 53 -0.48 2.44 -11.33
N PRO A 54 0.51 1.53 -11.38
CA PRO A 54 1.70 1.70 -12.20
C PRO A 54 1.33 1.85 -13.67
N ALA A 55 0.36 1.08 -14.18
CA ALA A 55 -0.14 1.23 -15.55
C ALA A 55 -0.71 2.62 -15.89
N ARG A 56 -1.21 3.39 -14.90
CA ARG A 56 -1.73 4.75 -15.11
C ARG A 56 -0.63 5.81 -15.13
N TYR A 57 0.48 5.58 -14.44
CA TYR A 57 1.57 6.55 -14.32
C TYR A 57 2.73 6.25 -15.28
N GLU A 58 2.83 5.02 -15.78
CA GLU A 58 3.85 4.55 -16.73
C GLU A 58 4.16 5.56 -17.84
N PRO A 59 3.16 6.14 -18.55
CA PRO A 59 3.44 7.06 -19.65
C PRO A 59 4.09 8.38 -19.22
N TYR A 60 4.05 8.72 -17.93
CA TYR A 60 4.57 9.97 -17.38
C TYR A 60 5.92 9.78 -16.66
N LEU A 61 6.35 8.55 -16.39
CA LEU A 61 7.56 8.28 -15.60
C LEU A 61 8.82 8.86 -16.23
N ASP A 62 9.01 8.64 -17.53
CA ASP A 62 10.18 9.11 -18.26
C ASP A 62 10.27 10.66 -18.28
N GLY A 63 9.14 11.33 -18.49
CA GLY A 63 9.05 12.79 -18.46
C GLY A 63 9.26 13.37 -17.05
N LEU A 64 8.74 12.71 -16.01
CA LEU A 64 8.94 13.11 -14.63
C LEU A 64 10.40 12.91 -14.20
N PHE A 65 11.01 11.79 -14.58
CA PHE A 65 12.42 11.53 -14.33
C PHE A 65 13.31 12.57 -15.01
N THR A 66 13.06 12.86 -16.29
CA THR A 66 13.79 13.89 -17.05
C THR A 66 13.66 15.27 -16.42
N TYR A 67 12.48 15.62 -15.92
CA TYR A 67 12.27 16.87 -15.20
C TYR A 67 13.07 16.90 -13.89
N CYS A 68 13.00 15.84 -13.07
CA CYS A 68 13.76 15.73 -11.83
C CYS A 68 15.27 15.81 -12.08
N LEU A 69 15.77 15.12 -13.11
CA LEU A 69 17.18 15.15 -13.50
C LEU A 69 17.61 16.56 -13.92
N SER A 70 16.77 17.28 -14.66
CA SER A 70 17.07 18.66 -15.09
C SER A 70 17.15 19.65 -13.92
N VAL A 71 16.37 19.43 -12.86
CA VAL A 71 16.32 20.33 -11.69
C VAL A 71 17.39 19.98 -10.65
N LEU A 72 17.67 18.70 -10.44
CA LEU A 72 18.57 18.22 -9.39
C LEU A 72 19.99 17.94 -9.89
N CYS A 73 20.15 17.74 -11.20
CA CYS A 73 21.43 17.43 -11.87
C CYS A 73 22.21 16.26 -11.28
N ASP A 74 21.51 15.36 -10.58
CA ASP A 74 22.06 14.18 -9.93
C ASP A 74 21.09 13.02 -10.11
N HIS A 75 21.61 11.90 -10.63
CA HIS A 75 20.79 10.75 -11.02
C HIS A 75 20.15 10.08 -9.79
N ASP A 76 20.92 9.85 -8.73
CA ASP A 76 20.43 9.18 -7.53
C ASP A 76 19.40 10.03 -6.78
N THR A 77 19.65 11.33 -6.69
CA THR A 77 18.71 12.29 -6.10
C THR A 77 17.43 12.40 -6.94
N ALA A 78 17.54 12.36 -8.28
CA ALA A 78 16.38 12.32 -9.18
C ALA A 78 15.55 11.05 -9.00
N THR A 79 16.20 9.88 -8.90
CA THR A 79 15.54 8.59 -8.64
C THR A 79 14.84 8.58 -7.28
N ALA A 80 15.50 9.09 -6.24
CA ALA A 80 14.90 9.22 -4.91
C ALA A 80 13.68 10.17 -4.92
N ALA A 81 13.79 11.30 -5.61
CA ALA A 81 12.68 12.25 -5.76
C ALA A 81 11.50 11.64 -6.53
N LEU A 82 11.76 10.88 -7.60
CA LEU A 82 10.71 10.18 -8.35
C LEU A 82 10.00 9.13 -7.48
N GLY A 83 10.75 8.39 -6.65
CA GLY A 83 10.17 7.47 -5.66
C GLY A 83 9.25 8.17 -4.66
N GLU A 84 9.64 9.35 -4.17
CA GLU A 84 8.78 10.17 -3.29
C GLU A 84 7.49 10.64 -3.99
N VAL A 85 7.59 11.05 -5.26
CA VAL A 85 6.42 11.45 -6.06
C VAL A 85 5.42 10.31 -6.19
N LEU A 86 5.88 9.10 -6.52
CA LEU A 86 5.01 7.93 -6.67
C LEU A 86 4.41 7.51 -5.34
N ALA A 87 5.20 7.51 -4.25
CA ALA A 87 4.69 7.21 -2.91
C ALA A 87 3.59 8.22 -2.48
N LEU A 88 3.73 9.49 -2.85
CA LEU A 88 2.70 10.51 -2.63
C LEU A 88 1.49 10.33 -3.53
N ALA A 89 1.72 9.93 -4.78
CA ALA A 89 0.64 9.66 -5.73
C ALA A 89 -0.23 8.49 -5.23
N GLU A 90 0.36 7.41 -4.74
CA GLU A 90 -0.37 6.29 -4.12
C GLU A 90 -1.16 6.75 -2.90
N ARG A 91 -0.50 7.47 -1.97
CA ARG A 91 -1.15 7.96 -0.74
C ARG A 91 -2.30 8.93 -1.01
N ARG A 92 -2.25 9.64 -2.13
CA ARG A 92 -3.27 10.61 -2.55
C ARG A 92 -4.14 10.06 -3.68
N GLY A 93 -4.06 8.77 -3.99
CA GLY A 93 -4.72 8.16 -5.16
C GLY A 93 -6.25 8.33 -5.17
N HIS A 94 -6.87 8.42 -3.99
CA HIS A 94 -8.30 8.74 -3.85
C HIS A 94 -8.68 10.17 -4.23
N ARG A 95 -7.70 11.09 -4.30
CA ARG A 95 -7.86 12.49 -4.73
C ARG A 95 -7.24 12.76 -6.10
N ALA A 96 -6.73 11.72 -6.78
CA ALA A 96 -6.10 11.88 -8.08
C ALA A 96 -7.14 12.27 -9.15
N PRO A 97 -6.84 13.26 -10.01
CA PRO A 97 -7.74 13.62 -11.11
C PRO A 97 -7.96 12.45 -12.07
N GLY A 98 -9.20 12.30 -12.55
CA GLY A 98 -9.56 11.24 -13.49
C GLY A 98 -9.22 11.55 -14.95
N ALA A 99 -9.12 12.83 -15.32
CA ALA A 99 -8.76 13.25 -16.66
C ALA A 99 -7.24 13.16 -16.88
N PRO A 100 -6.75 12.67 -18.03
CA PRO A 100 -5.32 12.46 -18.27
C PRO A 100 -4.50 13.76 -18.26
N GLY A 101 -5.07 14.87 -18.75
CA GLY A 101 -4.41 16.18 -18.73
C GLY A 101 -4.21 16.71 -17.30
N ASP A 102 -5.24 16.62 -16.46
CA ASP A 102 -5.18 17.03 -15.06
C ASP A 102 -4.28 16.10 -14.24
N LEU A 103 -4.29 14.80 -14.54
CA LEU A 103 -3.40 13.84 -13.91
C LEU A 103 -1.93 14.17 -14.19
N ARG A 104 -1.60 14.48 -15.45
CA ARG A 104 -0.25 14.94 -15.81
C ARG A 104 0.12 16.19 -15.02
N ALA A 105 -0.71 17.23 -15.05
CA ALA A 105 -0.45 18.49 -14.33
C ALA A 105 -0.24 18.25 -12.83
N TRP A 106 -1.06 17.39 -12.23
CA TRP A 106 -0.96 17.02 -10.82
C TRP A 106 0.34 16.27 -10.49
N LEU A 107 0.77 15.33 -11.33
CA LEU A 107 2.05 14.61 -11.16
C LEU A 107 3.25 15.56 -11.26
N TYR A 108 3.24 16.50 -12.21
CA TYR A 108 4.30 17.51 -12.32
C TYR A 108 4.33 18.47 -11.12
N ALA A 109 3.17 18.80 -10.54
CA ALA A 109 3.10 19.58 -9.30
C ALA A 109 3.74 18.82 -8.12
N LEU A 110 3.49 17.52 -8.00
CA LEU A 110 4.14 16.67 -7.00
C LEU A 110 5.66 16.58 -7.22
N ALA A 111 6.10 16.41 -8.47
CA ALA A 111 7.52 16.38 -8.81
C ALA A 111 8.23 17.69 -8.46
N ARG A 112 7.61 18.84 -8.77
CA ARG A 112 8.14 20.15 -8.38
C ARG A 112 8.29 20.26 -6.86
N TRP A 113 7.26 19.85 -6.11
CA TRP A 113 7.31 19.86 -4.64
C TRP A 113 8.46 18.99 -4.10
N ALA A 114 8.64 17.77 -4.64
CA ALA A 114 9.68 16.86 -4.21
C ALA A 114 11.09 17.40 -4.51
N CYS A 115 11.30 17.93 -5.72
CA CYS A 115 12.58 18.54 -6.11
C CYS A 115 12.94 19.73 -5.21
N LEU A 116 11.98 20.62 -4.93
CA LEU A 116 12.22 21.78 -4.06
C LEU A 116 12.58 21.36 -2.63
N ARG A 117 11.96 20.30 -2.11
CA ARG A 117 12.33 19.71 -0.80
C ARG A 117 13.77 19.22 -0.79
N LYS A 118 14.20 18.48 -1.82
CA LYS A 118 15.58 17.98 -1.92
C LYS A 118 16.60 19.11 -1.98
N LEU A 119 16.31 20.15 -2.76
CA LEU A 119 17.16 21.36 -2.81
C LEU A 119 17.22 22.06 -1.45
N ALA A 120 16.09 22.15 -0.73
CA ALA A 120 16.05 22.74 0.60
C ALA A 120 16.83 21.92 1.64
N GLU A 121 16.77 20.58 1.58
CA GLU A 121 17.54 19.67 2.42
C GLU A 121 19.05 19.80 2.14
N ALA A 122 19.45 19.86 0.86
CA ALA A 122 20.83 20.07 0.46
C ALA A 122 21.37 21.43 0.96
N LYS A 123 20.56 22.49 0.86
CA LYS A 123 20.90 23.83 1.37
C LYS A 123 21.10 23.83 2.89
N GLN A 124 20.21 23.18 3.64
CA GLN A 124 20.34 23.05 5.09
C GLN A 124 21.61 22.31 5.51
N LYS A 125 21.94 21.19 4.83
CA LYS A 125 23.17 20.44 5.09
C LYS A 125 24.43 21.30 4.88
N ARG A 126 24.50 22.07 3.79
CA ARG A 126 25.61 23.00 3.54
C ARG A 126 25.70 24.08 4.61
N GLN A 127 24.57 24.65 5.04
CA GLN A 127 24.58 25.67 6.10
C GLN A 127 25.08 25.10 7.44
N ALA A 128 24.67 23.88 7.79
CA ALA A 128 25.11 23.22 9.01
C ALA A 128 26.62 22.95 9.02
N THR A 129 27.19 22.49 7.90
CA THR A 129 28.65 22.27 7.79
C THR A 129 29.43 23.58 7.86
N HIS A 130 28.95 24.65 7.23
CA HIS A 130 29.55 25.99 7.34
C HIS A 130 29.44 26.58 8.76
N ALA A 131 28.36 26.30 9.49
CA ALA A 131 28.22 26.74 10.89
C ALA A 131 29.18 25.98 11.82
N ALA A 132 29.32 24.66 11.66
CA ALA A 132 30.25 23.85 12.43
C ALA A 132 31.72 24.25 12.22
N GLY A 133 32.09 24.63 10.98
CA GLY A 133 33.45 25.11 10.67
C GLY A 133 33.81 26.44 11.33
N ARG A 134 32.84 27.32 11.62
CA ARG A 134 33.10 28.60 12.31
C ARG A 134 33.29 28.46 13.82
N GLY A 135 32.75 27.41 14.43
CA GLY A 135 32.96 27.13 15.87
C GLY A 135 34.39 26.66 16.21
N GLY A 136 35.13 26.10 15.24
CA GLY A 136 36.49 25.61 15.43
C GLY A 136 37.60 26.65 15.29
N ALA A 137 37.33 27.81 14.68
CA ALA A 137 38.34 28.83 14.39
C ALA A 137 38.55 29.87 15.52
N GLY A 138 37.84 29.75 16.65
CA GLY A 138 37.93 30.68 17.80
C GLY A 138 38.85 30.25 18.94
N GLY A 139 39.56 29.11 18.81
CA GLY A 139 40.36 28.50 19.88
C GLY A 139 41.86 28.52 19.61
N ALA A 140 42.45 29.69 19.32
CA ALA A 140 43.91 29.86 19.34
C ALA A 140 44.22 31.27 19.83
N GLY A 141 44.44 31.41 21.14
CA GLY A 141 44.79 32.69 21.74
C GLY A 141 44.61 32.74 23.26
N LYS A 142 45.33 31.90 24.01
CA LYS A 142 45.92 32.28 25.30
C LYS A 142 46.94 31.27 25.79
#